data_AF-A0A954GV58-F1
#
_entry.id   AF-A0A954GV58-F1
#
_cell.length_a   1.000
_cell.length_b   1.000
_cell.length_c   1.000
_cell.angle_alpha   90.00
_cell.angle_beta   90.00
_cell.angle_gamma   90.00
#
_symmetry.space_group_name_H-M   'P 1'
#
loop_
_entity.id
_entity.type
_entity.pdbx_description
1 polymer ?
#
loop_
_entity_poly.entity_id
_entity_poly.type
_entity_poly.pdbx_seq_one_letter_code
_entity_poly.pdbx_strand_id
1 'polypeptide(L)' 'FVKTFCRKFLGYALGRSVILSDEPLLEEMETSLKENGYRFSAAFETVVRSPQFRQHRGRDFVVGGN' A
#
# COMPACT_ATOMS: atom_id res chain seq x y z
N PHE A 1 9.34 10.42 7.87
CA PHE A 1 8.62 10.70 6.61
C PHE A 1 8.33 9.42 5.83
N VAL A 2 9.34 8.71 5.30
CA VAL A 2 9.16 7.54 4.40
C VAL A 2 8.25 6.46 5.02
N LYS A 3 8.55 5.99 6.23
CA LYS A 3 7.71 5.03 6.96
C LYS A 3 6.25 5.48 7.12
N THR A 4 6.03 6.75 7.48
CA THR A 4 4.69 7.33 7.60
C THR A 4 3.98 7.40 6.24
N PHE A 5 4.71 7.81 5.20
CA PHE A 5 4.23 7.86 3.82
C PHE A 5 3.79 6.46 3.36
N CYS A 6 4.65 5.44 3.49
CA CYS A 6 4.33 4.06 3.10
C CYS A 6 3.08 3.56 3.84
N ARG A 7 3.00 3.77 5.16
CA ARG A 7 1.84 3.32 5.96
C ARG A 7 0.54 4.02 5.56
N LYS A 8 0.57 5.33 5.31
CA LYS A 8 -0.62 6.10 4.91
C LYS A 8 -1.05 5.77 3.48
N PHE A 9 -0.08 5.67 2.56
CA PHE A 9 -0.35 5.34 1.17
C PHE A 9 -0.88 3.91 1.02
N LEU A 10 -0.25 2.93 1.68
CA LEU A 10 -0.71 1.55 1.64
C LEU A 10 -2.14 1.41 2.19
N GLY A 11 -2.43 2.06 3.33
CA GLY A 11 -3.78 2.03 3.89
C GLY A 11 -4.83 2.64 2.96
N TYR A 12 -4.50 3.76 2.30
CA TYR A 12 -5.35 4.35 1.28
C TYR A 12 -5.56 3.41 0.08
N ALA A 13 -4.48 2.84 -0.47
CA ALA A 13 -4.54 1.98 -1.65
C ALA A 13 -5.30 0.66 -1.40
N LEU A 14 -5.28 0.15 -0.17
CA LEU A 14 -6.01 -1.06 0.23
C LEU A 14 -7.42 -0.77 0.76
N GLY A 15 -7.84 0.49 0.87
CA GLY A 15 -9.16 0.87 1.42
C GLY A 15 -9.36 0.51 2.90
N ARG A 16 -8.29 0.23 3.64
CA ARG A 16 -8.35 -0.18 5.06
C ARG A 16 -7.15 0.31 5.86
N SER A 17 -7.27 0.30 7.18
CA SER A 17 -6.10 0.47 8.05
C SER A 17 -5.07 -0.63 7.81
N VAL A 18 -3.79 -0.26 7.88
CA VAL A 18 -2.65 -1.18 7.81
C VAL A 18 -2.66 -2.12 9.03
N ILE A 19 -2.47 -3.41 8.78
CA ILE A 19 -2.42 -4.48 9.80
C ILE A 19 -1.00 -5.08 9.90
N LEU A 20 -0.77 -5.94 10.89
CA LEU A 20 0.54 -6.55 11.14
C LEU A 20 1.09 -7.31 9.93
N SER A 21 0.23 -8.04 9.20
CA SER A 21 0.65 -8.79 8.01
C SER A 21 1.08 -7.91 6.82
N ASP A 22 0.89 -6.59 6.89
CA ASP A 22 1.35 -5.66 5.87
C ASP A 22 2.80 -5.20 6.10
N GLU A 23 3.42 -5.51 7.25
CA GLU A 23 4.80 -5.11 7.57
C GLU A 23 5.81 -5.51 6.48
N PRO A 24 5.78 -6.73 5.92
CA PRO A 24 6.73 -7.10 4.85
C PRO A 24 6.57 -6.22 3.60
N LEU A 25 5.34 -5.86 3.23
CA LEU A 25 5.10 -5.00 2.08
C LEU A 25 5.53 -3.55 2.35
N LEU A 26 5.38 -3.06 3.58
CA LEU A 26 5.88 -1.74 3.96
C LEU A 26 7.40 -1.67 3.87
N GLU A 27 8.11 -2.70 4.34
CA GLU A 27 9.57 -2.79 4.21
C GLU A 27 10.02 -2.83 2.75
N GLU A 28 9.28 -3.56 1.90
CA GLU A 28 9.52 -3.58 0.44
C GLU A 28 9.31 -2.20 -0.18
N MET A 29 8.25 -1.48 0.20
CA MET A 29 8.00 -0.11 -0.26
C MET A 29 9.11 0.86 0.18
N GLU A 30 9.56 0.78 1.42
CA GLU A 30 10.65 1.62 1.95
C GLU A 30 11.98 1.35 1.22
N THR A 31 12.27 0.07 0.94
CA THR A 31 13.45 -0.36 0.19
C THR A 31 13.39 0.11 -1.26
N SER A 32 12.28 -0.14 -1.94
CA SER A 32 12.02 0.29 -3.32
C SER A 32 12.17 1.81 -3.48
N LEU A 33 11.64 2.60 -2.54
CA LEU A 33 11.84 4.04 -2.53
C LEU A 33 13.31 4.42 -2.41
N LYS A 34 14.06 3.81 -1.50
CA LYS A 34 15.49 4.11 -1.30
C LYS A 34 16.30 3.81 -2.57
N GLU A 35 16.05 2.67 -3.21
CA GLU A 35 16.75 2.23 -4.43
C GLU A 35 16.43 3.10 -5.65
N ASN A 36 15.22 3.66 -5.71
CA ASN A 36 14.75 4.44 -6.85
C ASN A 36 14.83 5.96 -6.66
N GLY A 37 15.61 6.43 -5.69
CA GLY A 37 15.78 7.87 -5.43
C GLY A 37 14.52 8.55 -4.91
N TYR A 38 13.74 7.83 -4.11
CA TYR A 38 12.50 8.25 -3.45
C TYR A 38 11.40 8.71 -4.41
N ARG A 39 11.40 8.20 -5.65
CA ARG A 39 10.33 8.46 -6.62
C ARG A 39 9.03 7.80 -6.18
N PHE A 40 7.94 8.57 -6.16
CA PHE A 40 6.61 8.06 -5.83
C PHE A 40 6.20 6.83 -6.65
N SER A 41 6.56 6.80 -7.94
CA SER A 41 6.26 5.68 -8.85
C SER A 41 6.79 4.34 -8.32
N ALA A 42 7.92 4.32 -7.62
CA ALA A 42 8.50 3.11 -7.05
C ALA A 42 7.60 2.49 -5.98
N ALA A 43 7.08 3.31 -5.06
CA ALA A 43 6.12 2.84 -4.05
C ALA A 43 4.78 2.44 -4.68
N PHE A 44 4.31 3.21 -5.67
CA PHE A 44 3.08 2.89 -6.39
C PHE A 44 3.16 1.52 -7.07
N GLU A 45 4.24 1.26 -7.81
CA GLU A 45 4.47 -0.02 -8.50
C GLU A 45 4.55 -1.20 -7.53
N THR A 46 5.29 -1.05 -6.41
CA THR A 46 5.35 -2.06 -5.36
C THR A 46 3.95 -2.39 -4.81
N VAL A 47 3.12 -1.37 -4.55
CA VAL A 47 1.75 -1.58 -4.05
C VAL A 47 0.88 -2.28 -5.08
N VAL A 48 0.79 -1.81 -6.32
CA VAL A 48 -0.11 -2.43 -7.33
C VAL A 48 0.32 -3.85 -7.72
N ARG A 49 1.61 -4.18 -7.55
CA ARG A 49 2.15 -5.53 -7.76
C ARG A 49 2.09 -6.41 -6.50
N SER A 50 1.61 -5.92 -5.37
CA SER A 50 1.52 -6.72 -4.14
C SER A 50 0.36 -7.72 -4.19
N PRO A 51 0.48 -8.90 -3.55
CA PRO A 51 -0.66 -9.79 -3.30
C PRO A 51 -1.79 -9.07 -2.56
N GLN A 52 -1.47 -8.23 -1.59
CA GLN A 52 -2.42 -7.48 -0.78
C GLN A 52 -3.34 -6.64 -1.66
N PHE A 53 -2.80 -5.95 -2.67
CA PHE A 53 -3.59 -5.14 -3.61
C PHE A 53 -4.35 -6.00 -4.62
N ARG A 54 -3.68 -6.98 -5.25
CA ARG A 54 -4.31 -7.80 -6.32
C ARG A 54 -5.37 -8.78 -5.81
N GLN A 55 -5.22 -9.28 -4.60
CA GLN A 55 -6.14 -10.25 -3.99
C GLN A 55 -7.22 -9.55 -3.16
N HIS A 56 -7.15 -8.22 -3.01
CA HIS A 56 -8.23 -7.40 -2.47
C HIS A 56 -9.41 -7.35 -3.47
N ARG A 57 -10.10 -8.48 -3.61
CA ARG A 57 -11.38 -8.55 -4.33
C ARG A 57 -12.45 -7.90 -3.47
N GLY A 58 -12.65 -6.59 -3.66
CA GLY A 58 -13.89 -5.83 -3.49
C GLY A 58 -14.82 -6.22 -2.33
N ARG A 59 -14.30 -6.47 -1.13
CA ARG A 59 -15.18 -6.79 0.01
C ARG A 59 -15.81 -5.56 0.66
N ASP A 60 -15.25 -4.36 0.45
CA ASP A 60 -15.63 -3.18 1.23
C ASP A 60 -15.94 -1.92 0.38
N PHE A 61 -16.25 -2.03 -0.92
CA PHE A 61 -16.95 -0.92 -1.59
C PHE A 61 -18.43 -1.00 -1.23
N VAL A 62 -18.76 -0.62 0.01
CA VAL A 62 -20.14 -0.33 0.39
C VAL A 62 -20.52 0.96 -0.32
N VAL A 63 -21.20 0.84 -1.47
CA VAL A 63 -22.04 1.94 -1.97
C VAL A 63 -23.02 2.22 -0.83
N GLY A 64 -22.93 3.41 -0.24
CA GLY A 64 -23.90 3.84 0.77
C GLY A 64 -25.31 3.57 0.24
N GLY A 65 -26.00 2.63 0.90
CA GLY A 65 -27.38 2.32 0.61
C GLY A 65 -28.23 3.56 0.88
N ASN A 66 -29.06 3.88 -0.10
CA ASN A 66 -30.06 4.94 -0.04
C ASN A 66 -31.29 4.48 0.75
#